data_AF-A0AB39BN44-F1
#
_entry.id   AF-A0AB39BN44-F1
#
_cell.length_a   1.000
_cell.length_b   1.000
_cell.length_c   1.000
_cell.angle_alpha   90.00
_cell.angle_beta   90.00
_cell.angle_gamma   90.00
#
_symmetry.space_group_name_H-M   'P 1'
#
loop_
_entity.id
_entity.type
_entity.pdbx_description
1 polymer ?
#
loop_
_entity_poly.entity_id
_entity_poly.type
_entity_poly.pdbx_seq_one_letter_code
_entity_poly.pdbx_strand_id
1 'polypeptide(L)'
;MVEENNRLLNEWVHCNHNLGWSARKIAKEYGCGHSTVSRSFQNNGYELRKHHNTSFVDLSYKRFGLLTVIRPLRSDTKGSTIWECTCYCQPDKTLEVHTYDLRKRNKTHCGCKFKGKHDLMHKRFGSLTAIKELPERKNGFVVWHCLCDCKNTKQVTSHDLLRKSVQSCGCNKSRSLIGVQFGLLTVIGMTPKRLHGYKVWNCKCECGREIDIATNQLSRQQIQSCGCSS
;
A
#
# COMPACT_ATOMS: atom_id res chain seq x y z
N MET A 1 23.94 -14.71 -37.34
CA MET A 1 23.90 -14.53 -35.87
C MET A 1 24.39 -13.15 -35.44
N VAL A 2 25.59 -12.72 -35.84
CA VAL A 2 26.14 -11.40 -35.42
C VAL A 2 25.33 -10.20 -35.95
N GLU A 3 24.81 -10.25 -37.18
CA GLU A 3 24.01 -9.16 -37.75
C GLU A 3 22.65 -8.97 -37.05
N GLU A 4 21.98 -10.08 -36.71
CA GLU A 4 20.72 -10.05 -35.96
C GLU A 4 20.93 -9.45 -34.56
N ASN A 5 22.01 -9.84 -33.88
CA ASN A 5 22.36 -9.28 -32.57
C ASN A 5 22.69 -7.78 -32.65
N ASN A 6 23.28 -7.31 -33.76
CA ASN A 6 23.54 -5.88 -33.96
C ASN A 6 22.26 -5.09 -34.22
N ARG A 7 21.26 -5.68 -34.88
CA ARG A 7 19.94 -5.07 -35.08
C ARG A 7 19.20 -4.93 -33.73
N LEU A 8 19.15 -6.00 -32.95
CA LEU A 8 18.56 -6.00 -31.61
C LEU A 8 19.26 -5.01 -30.66
N LEU A 9 20.59 -4.89 -30.77
CA LEU A 9 21.36 -3.88 -30.04
C LEU A 9 20.90 -2.47 -30.40
N ASN A 10 20.74 -2.14 -31.70
CA ASN A 10 20.34 -0.80 -32.13
C ASN A 10 18.90 -0.46 -31.69
N GLU A 11 17.97 -1.41 -31.79
CA GLU A 11 16.60 -1.25 -31.28
C GLU A 11 16.60 -1.04 -29.75
N TRP A 12 17.41 -1.80 -29.01
CA TRP A 12 17.55 -1.62 -27.57
C TRP A 12 18.21 -0.29 -27.20
N VAL A 13 19.24 0.15 -27.92
CA VAL A 13 19.90 1.44 -27.69
C VAL A 13 18.91 2.59 -27.83
N HIS A 14 18.03 2.54 -28.84
CA HIS A 14 16.95 3.49 -29.00
C HIS A 14 15.97 3.50 -27.81
N CYS A 15 15.59 2.33 -27.30
CA CYS A 15 14.60 2.21 -26.23
C CYS A 15 15.15 2.34 -24.80
N ASN A 16 16.44 2.07 -24.56
CA ASN A 16 16.97 1.78 -23.22
C ASN A 16 18.35 2.41 -22.91
N HIS A 17 18.74 3.48 -23.60
CA HIS A 17 20.04 4.17 -23.40
C HIS A 17 20.36 4.63 -21.96
N ASN A 18 19.36 4.71 -21.06
CA ASN A 18 19.52 5.19 -19.68
C ASN A 18 19.99 4.14 -18.66
N LEU A 19 20.35 2.92 -19.08
CA LEU A 19 20.67 1.84 -18.12
C LEU A 19 22.08 1.90 -17.50
N GLY A 20 22.94 2.82 -17.95
CA GLY A 20 24.26 3.03 -17.34
C GLY A 20 25.22 1.83 -17.44
N TRP A 21 24.97 0.90 -18.38
CA TRP A 21 25.80 -0.29 -18.60
C TRP A 21 27.10 0.06 -19.34
N SER A 22 28.15 -0.74 -19.11
CA SER A 22 29.40 -0.62 -19.87
C SER A 22 29.27 -1.32 -21.23
N ALA A 23 30.06 -0.88 -22.21
CA ALA A 23 30.11 -1.50 -23.53
C ALA A 23 30.38 -3.02 -23.47
N ARG A 24 31.21 -3.47 -22.50
CA ARG A 24 31.47 -4.91 -22.29
C ARG A 24 30.29 -5.68 -21.70
N LYS A 25 29.46 -5.06 -20.85
CA LYS A 25 28.27 -5.72 -20.29
C LYS A 25 27.22 -5.93 -21.36
N ILE A 26 26.96 -4.90 -22.17
CA ILE A 26 26.03 -4.96 -23.30
C ILE A 26 26.53 -5.99 -24.32
N ALA A 27 27.82 -5.96 -24.65
CA ALA A 27 28.46 -6.94 -25.53
C ALA A 27 28.28 -8.40 -25.05
N LYS A 28 28.38 -8.65 -23.75
CA LYS A 28 28.16 -9.98 -23.17
C LYS A 28 26.70 -10.42 -23.25
N GLU A 29 25.76 -9.51 -22.94
CA GLU A 29 24.32 -9.80 -22.95
C GLU A 29 23.82 -10.15 -24.36
N TYR A 30 24.26 -9.39 -25.36
CA TYR A 30 23.83 -9.52 -26.76
C TYR A 30 24.81 -10.34 -27.62
N GLY A 31 25.83 -10.94 -27.02
CA GLY A 31 26.82 -11.76 -27.74
C GLY A 31 27.48 -11.04 -28.92
N CYS A 32 27.81 -9.75 -28.75
CA CYS A 32 28.40 -8.91 -29.80
C CYS A 32 29.74 -8.30 -29.34
N GLY A 33 30.48 -7.69 -30.28
CA GLY A 33 31.76 -7.04 -29.96
C GLY A 33 31.56 -5.75 -29.17
N HIS A 34 32.35 -5.53 -28.11
CA HIS A 34 32.25 -4.28 -27.32
C HIS A 34 32.59 -3.01 -28.12
N SER A 35 33.41 -3.13 -29.17
CA SER A 35 33.69 -2.06 -30.13
C SER A 35 32.46 -1.70 -30.96
N THR A 36 31.64 -2.69 -31.33
CA THR A 36 30.36 -2.51 -32.02
C THR A 36 29.37 -1.72 -31.16
N VAL A 37 29.30 -2.05 -29.87
CA VAL A 37 28.50 -1.30 -28.90
C VAL A 37 28.98 0.14 -28.79
N SER A 38 30.30 0.37 -28.64
CA SER A 38 30.85 1.72 -28.57
C SER A 38 30.51 2.58 -29.78
N ARG A 39 30.64 2.01 -30.98
CA ARG A 39 30.33 2.71 -32.23
C ARG A 39 28.83 3.00 -32.38
N SER A 40 27.97 2.04 -32.04
CA SER A 40 26.51 2.24 -32.09
C SER A 40 26.06 3.37 -31.15
N PHE A 41 26.58 3.40 -29.92
CA PHE A 41 26.26 4.49 -28.98
C PHE A 41 26.77 5.86 -29.45
N GLN A 42 28.00 5.94 -29.96
CA GLN A 42 28.56 7.18 -30.51
C GLN A 42 27.75 7.71 -31.70
N ASN A 43 27.38 6.82 -32.63
CA ASN A 43 26.61 7.19 -33.83
C ASN A 43 25.20 7.69 -33.50
N ASN A 44 24.62 7.22 -32.39
CA ASN A 44 23.30 7.66 -31.93
C ASN A 44 23.36 8.76 -30.85
N GLY A 45 24.53 9.33 -30.57
CA GLY A 45 24.68 10.44 -29.62
C GLY A 45 24.55 10.07 -28.14
N TYR A 46 24.71 8.80 -27.78
CA TYR A 46 24.57 8.31 -26.41
C TYR A 46 25.91 8.10 -25.71
N GLU A 47 26.00 8.46 -24.42
CA GLU A 47 27.21 8.25 -23.63
C GLU A 47 27.29 6.86 -23.00
N LEU A 48 28.42 6.17 -23.20
CA LEU A 48 28.76 4.92 -22.53
C LEU A 48 29.59 5.15 -21.27
N ARG A 49 29.37 4.31 -20.26
CA ARG A 49 30.17 4.36 -19.03
C ARG A 49 31.64 4.04 -19.28
N LYS A 50 32.53 4.99 -18.96
CA LYS A 50 33.97 4.95 -19.27
C LYS A 50 34.84 4.09 -18.32
N HIS A 51 34.28 3.41 -17.31
CA HIS A 51 35.10 2.66 -16.33
C HIS A 51 34.59 1.26 -15.94
N HIS A 52 35.54 0.34 -15.81
CA HIS A 52 35.44 -1.08 -15.44
C HIS A 52 35.44 -1.32 -13.92
N ASN A 53 34.52 -0.71 -13.17
CA ASN A 53 34.37 -1.08 -11.75
C ASN A 53 33.18 -2.02 -11.57
N THR A 54 33.46 -3.21 -11.03
CA THR A 54 32.63 -4.42 -10.95
C THR A 54 31.41 -4.32 -10.02
N SER A 55 31.09 -3.14 -9.48
CA SER A 55 29.99 -2.99 -8.51
C SER A 55 28.89 -2.03 -8.97
N PHE A 56 28.50 -2.06 -10.25
CA PHE A 56 27.27 -1.38 -10.66
C PHE A 56 26.07 -2.17 -10.14
N VAL A 57 25.52 -1.73 -9.01
CA VAL A 57 24.25 -2.24 -8.50
C VAL A 57 23.16 -1.39 -9.12
N ASP A 58 22.38 -1.99 -10.01
CA ASP A 58 21.21 -1.34 -10.55
C ASP A 58 20.14 -1.17 -9.46
N LEU A 59 19.78 0.08 -9.19
CA LEU A 59 18.75 0.46 -8.24
C LEU A 59 17.49 0.96 -8.92
N SER A 60 17.41 0.96 -10.26
CA SER A 60 16.24 1.41 -11.03
C SER A 60 14.96 0.73 -10.52
N TYR A 61 13.91 1.52 -10.36
CA TYR A 61 12.60 1.14 -9.83
C TYR A 61 12.58 0.60 -8.39
N LYS A 62 13.72 0.59 -7.68
CA LYS A 62 13.74 0.21 -6.26
C LYS A 62 13.22 1.34 -5.39
N ARG A 63 12.54 0.93 -4.32
CA ARG A 63 11.93 1.84 -3.35
C ARG A 63 12.77 1.92 -2.08
N PHE A 64 13.04 3.15 -1.65
CA PHE A 64 13.75 3.48 -0.43
C PHE A 64 12.90 4.44 0.40
N GLY A 65 12.03 3.87 1.25
CA GLY A 65 11.01 4.66 1.95
C GLY A 65 9.96 5.21 0.98
N LEU A 66 9.85 6.54 0.93
CA LEU A 66 8.94 7.28 0.04
C LEU A 66 9.58 7.61 -1.33
N LEU A 67 10.87 7.30 -1.52
CA LEU A 67 11.56 7.52 -2.78
C LEU A 67 11.50 6.29 -3.67
N THR A 68 11.24 6.51 -4.95
CA THR A 68 11.38 5.53 -6.02
C THR A 68 12.51 5.97 -6.93
N VAL A 69 13.49 5.09 -7.13
CA VAL A 69 14.59 5.33 -8.07
C VAL A 69 14.05 5.16 -9.49
N ILE A 70 14.33 6.11 -10.37
CA ILE A 70 13.89 6.09 -11.77
C ILE A 70 15.01 5.56 -12.65
N ARG A 71 16.15 6.25 -12.67
CA ARG A 71 17.28 5.93 -13.55
C ARG A 71 18.59 6.46 -12.99
N PRO A 72 19.75 5.92 -13.39
CA PRO A 72 21.03 6.55 -13.11
C PRO A 72 21.13 7.87 -13.89
N LEU A 73 21.63 8.92 -13.24
CA LEU A 73 21.75 10.25 -13.84
C LEU A 73 23.18 10.56 -14.27
N ARG A 74 24.15 10.38 -13.36
CA ARG A 74 25.58 10.57 -13.63
C ARG A 74 26.42 9.85 -12.58
N SER A 75 27.74 9.86 -12.75
CA SER A 75 28.67 9.42 -11.71
C SER A 75 29.38 10.62 -11.08
N ASP A 76 29.66 10.55 -9.79
CA ASP A 76 30.50 11.55 -9.13
C ASP A 76 32.00 11.35 -9.43
N THR A 77 32.84 12.27 -8.93
CA THR A 77 34.31 12.22 -9.11
C THR A 77 34.96 10.96 -8.52
N LYS A 78 34.27 10.25 -7.63
CA LYS A 78 34.71 8.99 -7.02
C LYS A 78 34.11 7.76 -7.72
N GLY A 79 33.37 7.95 -8.80
CA GLY A 79 32.74 6.89 -9.60
C GLY A 79 31.46 6.30 -9.00
N SER A 80 30.89 6.92 -7.96
CA SER A 80 29.61 6.52 -7.38
C SER A 80 28.46 7.05 -8.22
N THR A 81 27.46 6.20 -8.48
CA THR A 81 26.29 6.58 -9.28
C THR A 81 25.37 7.49 -8.47
N ILE A 82 25.00 8.62 -9.07
CA ILE A 82 23.93 9.51 -8.62
C ILE A 82 22.67 9.10 -9.39
N TRP A 83 21.59 8.88 -8.66
CA TRP A 83 20.32 8.40 -9.18
C TRP A 83 19.30 9.52 -9.23
N GLU A 84 18.51 9.54 -10.29
CA GLU A 84 17.28 10.31 -10.35
C GLU A 84 16.19 9.52 -9.60
N CYS A 85 15.59 10.16 -8.60
CA CYS A 85 14.55 9.60 -7.77
C CYS A 85 13.33 10.52 -7.77
N THR A 86 12.13 9.97 -7.75
CA THR A 86 10.91 10.71 -7.42
C THR A 86 10.46 10.38 -6.01
N CYS A 87 9.80 11.33 -5.34
CA CYS A 87 9.09 11.04 -4.10
C CYS A 87 7.64 10.74 -4.44
N TYR A 88 7.06 9.75 -3.75
CA TYR A 88 5.62 9.56 -3.74
C TYR A 88 4.85 10.87 -3.41
N CYS A 89 5.42 11.68 -2.54
CA CYS A 89 4.83 12.92 -2.06
C CYS A 89 4.90 14.09 -3.05
N GLN A 90 5.82 14.05 -4.02
CA GLN A 90 5.98 15.06 -5.06
C GLN A 90 6.43 14.36 -6.35
N PRO A 91 5.51 13.68 -7.07
CA PRO A 91 5.87 12.91 -8.27
C PRO A 91 6.50 13.78 -9.37
N ASP A 92 6.04 15.03 -9.50
CA ASP A 92 6.53 15.99 -10.49
C ASP A 92 7.92 16.57 -10.17
N LYS A 93 8.46 16.26 -8.97
CA LYS A 93 9.78 16.74 -8.54
C LYS A 93 10.78 15.58 -8.51
N THR A 94 11.79 15.68 -9.36
CA THR A 94 12.94 14.77 -9.35
C THR A 94 13.98 15.21 -8.32
N LEU A 95 14.67 14.24 -7.75
CA LEU A 95 15.74 14.41 -6.78
C LEU A 95 16.95 13.63 -7.25
N GLU A 96 18.12 14.21 -7.03
CA GLU A 96 19.39 13.53 -7.25
C GLU A 96 19.87 12.93 -5.93
N VAL A 97 20.07 11.60 -5.90
CA VAL A 97 20.45 10.89 -4.67
C VAL A 97 21.63 9.96 -4.94
N HIS A 98 22.67 10.03 -4.10
CA HIS A 98 23.83 9.16 -4.23
C HIS A 98 23.50 7.70 -3.87
N THR A 99 24.17 6.77 -4.56
CA THR A 99 24.07 5.32 -4.26
C THR A 99 24.35 5.02 -2.79
N TYR A 100 25.29 5.73 -2.17
CA TYR A 100 25.60 5.58 -0.75
C TYR A 100 24.40 5.86 0.14
N ASP A 101 23.68 6.96 -0.09
CA ASP A 101 22.54 7.37 0.74
C ASP A 101 21.32 6.47 0.55
N LEU A 102 21.11 5.93 -0.65
CA LEU A 102 20.09 4.92 -0.90
C LEU A 102 20.43 3.62 -0.16
N ARG A 103 21.67 3.13 -0.27
CA ARG A 103 22.11 1.88 0.38
C ARG A 103 22.13 1.97 1.91
N LYS A 104 22.61 3.09 2.46
CA LYS A 104 22.62 3.36 3.91
C LYS A 104 21.28 3.84 4.46
N ARG A 105 20.30 4.09 3.59
CA ARG A 105 18.96 4.62 3.93
C ARG A 105 19.00 5.97 4.64
N ASN A 106 20.01 6.79 4.35
CA ASN A 106 20.09 8.16 4.85
C ASN A 106 19.07 9.07 4.13
N LYS A 107 18.79 8.78 2.85
CA LYS A 107 17.83 9.51 2.03
C LYS A 107 16.68 8.60 1.63
N THR A 108 15.55 8.76 2.31
CA THR A 108 14.34 7.94 2.12
C THR A 108 13.09 8.75 1.78
N HIS A 109 13.21 10.07 1.66
CA HIS A 109 12.12 11.01 1.38
C HIS A 109 12.68 12.34 0.84
N CYS A 110 11.80 13.21 0.31
CA CYS A 110 12.25 14.43 -0.38
C CYS A 110 12.76 15.57 0.49
N GLY A 111 12.65 15.51 1.82
CA GLY A 111 12.98 16.63 2.70
C GLY A 111 12.07 17.86 2.54
N CYS A 112 11.09 17.78 1.64
CA CYS A 112 9.83 18.53 1.73
C CYS A 112 9.36 18.55 3.19
N LYS A 113 8.96 19.73 3.69
CA LYS A 113 8.65 20.04 5.09
C LYS A 113 7.64 19.04 5.71
N PHE A 114 8.09 17.83 6.03
CA PHE A 114 7.38 16.86 6.84
C PHE A 114 7.56 17.29 8.29
N LYS A 115 6.80 18.31 8.71
CA LYS A 115 6.52 18.52 10.14
C LYS A 115 5.76 17.29 10.63
N GLY A 116 6.46 16.26 11.08
CA GLY A 116 5.96 15.19 11.96
C GLY A 116 4.61 14.53 11.63
N LYS A 117 4.12 14.59 10.40
CA LYS A 117 2.87 13.91 10.02
C LYS A 117 3.22 12.51 9.59
N HIS A 118 2.95 11.56 10.48
CA HIS A 118 2.88 10.15 10.11
C HIS A 118 1.85 10.02 8.98
N ASP A 119 2.31 9.83 7.75
CA ASP A 119 1.45 9.34 6.69
C ASP A 119 1.03 7.91 7.08
N LEU A 120 -0.24 7.79 7.44
CA LEU A 120 -0.87 6.54 7.83
C LEU A 120 -1.65 5.91 6.68
N MET A 121 -1.59 6.48 5.48
CA MET A 121 -2.34 5.98 4.34
C MET A 121 -1.97 4.52 4.05
N HIS A 122 -2.99 3.69 3.86
CA HIS A 122 -2.94 2.23 3.71
C HIS A 122 -2.35 1.45 4.90
N LYS A 123 -2.03 2.10 6.02
CA LYS A 123 -1.60 1.39 7.22
C LYS A 123 -2.79 0.78 7.94
N ARG A 124 -2.56 -0.45 8.42
CA ARG A 124 -3.54 -1.25 9.14
C ARG A 124 -3.33 -1.15 10.65
N PHE A 125 -4.42 -0.95 11.37
CA PHE A 125 -4.51 -0.81 12.82
C PHE A 125 -5.62 -1.74 13.32
N GLY A 126 -5.27 -3.00 13.60
CA GLY A 126 -6.25 -4.04 13.90
C GLY A 126 -7.11 -4.38 12.68
N SER A 127 -8.41 -4.06 12.75
CA SER A 127 -9.37 -4.21 11.65
C SER A 127 -9.60 -2.92 10.85
N LEU A 128 -8.94 -1.82 11.20
CA LEU A 128 -9.03 -0.54 10.48
C LEU A 128 -7.85 -0.36 9.53
N THR A 129 -8.11 0.14 8.33
CA THR A 129 -7.12 0.56 7.33
C THR A 129 -7.33 2.04 7.05
N ALA A 130 -6.31 2.87 7.26
CA ALA A 130 -6.40 4.29 6.97
C ALA A 130 -6.41 4.53 5.45
N ILE A 131 -7.41 5.25 4.95
CA ILE A 131 -7.64 5.45 3.51
C ILE A 131 -7.28 6.88 3.09
N LYS A 132 -7.73 7.87 3.86
CA LYS A 132 -7.44 9.28 3.56
C LYS A 132 -7.29 10.11 4.83
N GLU A 133 -6.40 11.09 4.78
CA GLU A 133 -6.36 12.18 5.75
C GLU A 133 -7.56 13.12 5.51
N LEU A 134 -8.18 13.58 6.59
CA LEU A 134 -9.20 14.62 6.56
C LEU A 134 -8.57 15.97 6.94
N PRO A 135 -9.13 17.09 6.42
CA PRO A 135 -8.64 18.42 6.76
C PRO A 135 -8.87 18.76 8.25
N GLU A 136 -9.86 18.14 8.88
CA GLU A 136 -10.20 18.33 10.29
C GLU A 136 -9.07 17.90 11.24
N ARG A 137 -8.93 18.64 12.34
CA ARG A 137 -8.02 18.30 13.44
C ARG A 137 -8.81 18.15 14.72
N LYS A 138 -8.49 17.12 15.50
CA LYS A 138 -9.01 16.94 16.86
C LYS A 138 -7.86 17.01 17.84
N ASN A 139 -7.92 17.95 18.78
CA ASN A 139 -6.88 18.18 19.78
C ASN A 139 -5.48 18.34 19.16
N GLY A 140 -5.40 19.04 18.02
CA GLY A 140 -4.15 19.21 17.26
C GLY A 140 -3.70 18.00 16.44
N PHE A 141 -4.37 16.84 16.55
CA PHE A 141 -4.04 15.63 15.80
C PHE A 141 -4.76 15.54 14.46
N VAL A 142 -4.13 14.87 13.51
CA VAL A 142 -4.68 14.57 12.19
C VAL A 142 -5.85 13.61 12.31
N VAL A 143 -6.99 13.91 11.69
CA VAL A 143 -8.09 12.96 11.58
C VAL A 143 -7.92 12.14 10.29
N TRP A 144 -8.04 10.82 10.42
CA TRP A 144 -7.96 9.85 9.34
C TRP A 144 -9.30 9.18 9.12
N HIS A 145 -9.74 9.13 7.87
CA HIS A 145 -10.84 8.30 7.45
C HIS A 145 -10.34 6.87 7.22
N CYS A 146 -10.82 5.93 8.02
CA CYS A 146 -10.40 4.54 8.00
C CYS A 146 -11.53 3.63 7.51
N LEU A 147 -11.21 2.65 6.69
CA LEU A 147 -12.10 1.55 6.30
C LEU A 147 -11.85 0.37 7.22
N CYS A 148 -12.93 -0.25 7.69
CA CYS A 148 -12.84 -1.46 8.50
C CYS A 148 -13.07 -2.71 7.66
N ASP A 149 -12.54 -3.84 8.11
CA ASP A 149 -12.87 -5.17 7.56
C ASP A 149 -14.40 -5.43 7.54
N CYS A 150 -15.12 -4.79 8.47
CA CYS A 150 -16.59 -4.79 8.59
C CYS A 150 -17.30 -4.04 7.43
N LYS A 151 -16.57 -3.53 6.44
CA LYS A 151 -16.99 -2.59 5.38
C LYS A 151 -17.51 -1.23 5.84
N ASN A 152 -17.66 -0.98 7.15
CA ASN A 152 -17.95 0.36 7.66
C ASN A 152 -16.70 1.23 7.71
N THR A 153 -16.91 2.54 7.70
CA THR A 153 -15.86 3.55 7.84
C THR A 153 -15.86 4.18 9.24
N LYS A 154 -14.71 4.64 9.71
CA LYS A 154 -14.57 5.37 10.97
C LYS A 154 -13.53 6.47 10.86
N GLN A 155 -13.83 7.64 11.43
CA GLN A 155 -12.87 8.72 11.55
C GLN A 155 -12.11 8.58 12.86
N VAL A 156 -10.78 8.53 12.79
CA VAL A 156 -9.90 8.25 13.94
C VAL A 156 -8.70 9.17 13.90
N THR A 157 -8.23 9.67 15.04
CA THR A 157 -7.06 10.54 15.07
C THR A 157 -5.77 9.75 14.84
N SER A 158 -4.73 10.41 14.33
CA SER A 158 -3.38 9.83 14.21
C SER A 158 -2.84 9.37 15.57
N HIS A 159 -3.17 10.10 16.64
CA HIS A 159 -2.82 9.73 18.00
C HIS A 159 -3.40 8.38 18.41
N ASP A 160 -4.70 8.19 18.17
CA ASP A 160 -5.43 6.97 18.54
C ASP A 160 -4.97 5.75 17.75
N LEU A 161 -4.71 5.93 16.45
CA LEU A 161 -4.18 4.87 15.59
C LEU A 161 -2.78 4.44 16.04
N LEU A 162 -1.88 5.39 16.30
CA LEU A 162 -0.49 5.11 16.70
C LEU A 162 -0.40 4.47 18.08
N ARG A 163 -1.25 4.88 19.03
CA ARG A 163 -1.32 4.27 20.37
C ARG A 163 -2.15 2.99 20.42
N LYS A 164 -2.73 2.58 19.30
CA LYS A 164 -3.62 1.41 19.19
C LYS A 164 -4.83 1.50 20.15
N SER A 165 -5.27 2.70 20.53
CA SER A 165 -6.47 2.89 21.37
C SER A 165 -7.74 2.56 20.58
N VAL A 166 -7.71 2.75 19.25
CA VAL A 166 -8.81 2.45 18.34
C VAL A 166 -8.33 1.51 17.24
N GLN A 167 -8.85 0.27 17.26
CA GLN A 167 -8.44 -0.79 16.33
C GLN A 167 -9.61 -1.37 15.50
N SER A 168 -10.84 -0.86 15.68
CA SER A 168 -12.01 -1.32 14.92
C SER A 168 -13.06 -0.22 14.76
N CYS A 169 -13.96 -0.43 13.77
CA CYS A 169 -15.16 0.40 13.57
C CYS A 169 -16.08 0.38 14.81
N GLY A 170 -15.93 -0.60 15.71
CA GLY A 170 -16.86 -0.89 16.80
C GLY A 170 -17.85 -2.02 16.47
N CYS A 171 -17.77 -2.61 15.27
CA CYS A 171 -18.61 -3.76 14.86
C CYS A 171 -18.51 -4.95 15.82
N ASN A 172 -17.37 -5.14 16.49
CA ASN A 172 -17.20 -6.25 17.42
C ASN A 172 -17.90 -6.04 18.77
N LYS A 173 -18.36 -4.81 19.08
CA LYS A 173 -19.20 -4.53 20.26
C LYS A 173 -20.71 -4.67 19.98
N SER A 174 -21.08 -4.88 18.72
CA SER A 174 -22.42 -5.31 18.34
C SER A 174 -22.28 -6.36 17.25
N ARG A 175 -22.01 -7.62 17.64
CA ARG A 175 -22.33 -8.73 16.74
C ARG A 175 -23.79 -8.52 16.35
N SER A 176 -24.00 -8.14 15.10
CA SER A 176 -25.35 -8.15 14.54
C SER A 176 -25.80 -9.58 14.65
N LEU A 177 -26.92 -9.81 15.33
CA LEU A 177 -27.47 -11.15 15.41
C LEU A 177 -28.20 -11.52 14.12
N ILE A 178 -28.32 -10.61 13.14
CA ILE A 178 -28.97 -10.87 11.86
C ILE A 178 -28.33 -12.09 11.18
N GLY A 179 -29.14 -13.08 10.86
CA GLY A 179 -28.74 -14.37 10.27
C GLY A 179 -28.33 -15.44 11.29
N VAL A 180 -28.26 -15.10 12.58
CA VAL A 180 -27.94 -16.08 13.63
C VAL A 180 -29.21 -16.86 14.00
N GLN A 181 -29.05 -18.18 14.12
CA GLN A 181 -30.11 -19.10 14.52
C GLN A 181 -30.01 -19.46 16.01
N PHE A 182 -31.13 -19.41 16.70
CA PHE A 182 -31.32 -19.78 18.10
C PHE A 182 -32.46 -20.81 18.18
N GLY A 183 -32.13 -22.10 18.18
CA GLY A 183 -33.13 -23.16 18.07
C GLY A 183 -33.87 -23.12 16.73
N LEU A 184 -35.19 -22.95 16.76
CA LEU A 184 -36.06 -22.84 15.58
C LEU A 184 -36.21 -21.39 15.08
N LEU A 185 -35.49 -20.43 15.67
CA LEU A 185 -35.63 -19.00 15.38
C LEU A 185 -34.41 -18.46 14.66
N THR A 186 -34.62 -17.73 13.57
CA THR A 186 -33.58 -17.01 12.81
C THR A 186 -33.80 -15.51 12.94
N VAL A 187 -32.79 -14.76 13.36
CA VAL A 187 -32.90 -13.30 13.46
C VAL A 187 -32.89 -12.69 12.06
N ILE A 188 -33.99 -12.04 11.67
CA ILE A 188 -34.15 -11.43 10.34
C ILE A 188 -33.86 -9.94 10.32
N GLY A 189 -33.98 -9.25 11.46
CA GLY A 189 -33.79 -7.79 11.48
C GLY A 189 -33.67 -7.17 12.87
N MET A 190 -33.19 -5.93 12.90
CA MET A 190 -33.18 -5.10 14.10
C MET A 190 -34.46 -4.28 14.20
N THR A 191 -35.04 -4.21 15.39
CA THR A 191 -36.15 -3.29 15.66
C THR A 191 -35.63 -2.04 16.39
N PRO A 192 -36.31 -0.89 16.29
CA PRO A 192 -35.97 0.30 17.07
C PRO A 192 -36.33 0.17 18.56
N LYS A 193 -37.10 -0.88 18.94
CA LYS A 193 -37.58 -1.09 20.31
C LYS A 193 -36.43 -1.50 21.24
N ARG A 194 -36.54 -1.09 22.50
CA ARG A 194 -35.67 -1.54 23.59
C ARG A 194 -36.51 -2.07 24.74
N LEU A 195 -36.13 -3.23 25.26
CA LEU A 195 -36.80 -3.87 26.38
C LEU A 195 -35.81 -3.97 27.54
N HIS A 196 -36.11 -3.32 28.68
CA HIS A 196 -35.21 -3.26 29.85
C HIS A 196 -33.75 -2.89 29.51
N GLY A 197 -33.57 -1.96 28.55
CA GLY A 197 -32.25 -1.53 28.08
C GLY A 197 -31.58 -2.44 27.03
N TYR A 198 -32.15 -3.61 26.73
CA TYR A 198 -31.66 -4.52 25.69
C TYR A 198 -32.26 -4.21 24.32
N LYS A 199 -31.49 -4.47 23.25
CA LYS A 199 -31.96 -4.36 21.85
C LYS A 199 -32.97 -5.46 21.56
N VAL A 200 -34.05 -5.13 20.86
CA VAL A 200 -35.06 -6.08 20.42
C VAL A 200 -34.85 -6.43 18.94
N TRP A 201 -34.86 -7.73 18.64
CA TRP A 201 -34.61 -8.30 17.32
C TRP A 201 -35.88 -8.95 16.79
N ASN A 202 -36.19 -8.72 15.52
CA ASN A 202 -37.24 -9.48 14.84
C ASN A 202 -36.65 -10.82 14.40
N CYS A 203 -37.25 -11.90 14.88
CA CYS A 203 -36.87 -13.27 14.64
C CYS A 203 -37.98 -14.00 13.88
N LYS A 204 -37.64 -14.67 12.80
CA LYS A 204 -38.53 -15.57 12.06
C LYS A 204 -38.34 -16.99 12.55
N CYS A 205 -39.43 -17.64 12.94
CA CYS A 205 -39.42 -19.05 13.28
C CYS A 205 -39.54 -19.91 12.02
N GLU A 206 -39.08 -21.16 12.10
CA GLU A 206 -39.31 -22.17 11.07
C GLU A 206 -40.81 -22.39 10.78
N CYS A 207 -41.67 -22.15 11.78
CA CYS A 207 -43.14 -22.12 11.65
C CYS A 207 -43.67 -20.99 10.74
N GLY A 208 -42.80 -20.10 10.25
CA GLY A 208 -43.14 -18.94 9.41
C GLY A 208 -43.54 -17.69 10.20
N ARG A 209 -43.82 -17.81 11.51
CA ARG A 209 -44.21 -16.69 12.38
C ARG A 209 -43.00 -15.81 12.73
N GLU A 210 -43.20 -14.51 12.71
CA GLU A 210 -42.24 -13.51 13.17
C GLU A 210 -42.54 -13.08 14.61
N ILE A 211 -41.49 -12.97 15.43
CA ILE A 211 -41.58 -12.59 16.84
C ILE A 211 -40.45 -11.63 17.22
N ASP A 212 -40.76 -10.64 18.07
CA ASP A 212 -39.81 -9.67 18.59
C ASP A 212 -39.18 -10.19 19.91
N ILE A 213 -37.86 -10.44 19.94
CA ILE A 213 -37.15 -10.97 21.11
C ILE A 213 -35.97 -10.09 21.50
N ALA A 214 -35.79 -9.84 22.80
CA ALA A 214 -34.67 -9.08 23.32
C ALA A 214 -33.34 -9.85 23.32
N THR A 215 -32.20 -9.15 23.14
CA THR A 215 -30.85 -9.77 23.09
C THR A 215 -30.56 -10.70 24.27
N ASN A 216 -31.01 -10.35 25.48
CA ASN A 216 -30.78 -11.14 26.69
C ASN A 216 -31.55 -12.46 26.70
N GLN A 217 -32.72 -12.52 26.07
CA GLN A 217 -33.53 -13.74 25.96
C GLN A 217 -32.95 -14.69 24.90
N LEU A 218 -32.45 -14.13 23.78
CA LEU A 218 -31.72 -14.88 22.76
C LEU A 218 -30.40 -15.43 23.31
N SER A 219 -29.61 -14.60 24.00
CA SER A 219 -28.29 -15.00 24.52
C SER A 219 -28.37 -16.05 25.62
N ARG A 220 -29.43 -16.01 26.44
CA ARG A 220 -29.71 -17.02 27.48
C ARG A 220 -30.46 -18.25 26.96
N GLN A 221 -30.78 -18.28 25.66
CA GLN A 221 -31.52 -19.36 25.00
C GLN A 221 -32.86 -19.69 25.69
N GLN A 222 -33.51 -18.69 26.32
CA GLN A 222 -34.78 -18.87 27.03
C GLN A 222 -35.96 -19.06 26.07
N ILE A 223 -35.84 -18.54 24.86
CA ILE A 223 -36.86 -18.62 23.82
C ILE A 223 -36.21 -19.23 22.59
N GLN A 224 -36.62 -20.46 22.24
CA GLN A 224 -36.06 -21.23 21.12
C GLN A 224 -37.10 -21.54 20.04
N SER A 225 -38.38 -21.18 20.24
CA SER A 225 -39.43 -21.34 19.24
C SER A 225 -40.54 -20.28 19.41
N CYS A 226 -41.38 -20.14 18.37
CA CYS A 226 -42.59 -19.31 18.37
C CYS A 226 -43.73 -19.86 19.24
N GLY A 227 -43.50 -20.96 19.99
CA GLY A 227 -44.55 -21.71 20.70
C GLY A 227 -45.39 -22.64 19.80
N CYS A 228 -44.97 -22.88 18.55
CA CYS A 228 -45.71 -23.75 17.61
C CYS A 228 -45.38 -25.25 17.71
N SER A 229 -44.78 -25.68 18.82
CA SER A 229 -44.56 -27.09 19.14
C SER A 229 -45.34 -27.43 20.39
N SER A 230 -46.61 -27.79 20.18
CA SER A 230 -47.33 -28.78 20.99
C SER A 230 -47.14 -30.14 20.33
#